data_AF-A0A9N9KB14-F1
#
_entry.id   AF-A0A9N9KB14-F1
#
_cell.length_a   1.000
_cell.length_b   1.000
_cell.length_c   1.000
_cell.angle_alpha   90.00
_cell.angle_beta   90.00
_cell.angle_gamma   90.00
#
_symmetry.space_group_name_H-M   'P 1'
#
loop_
_entity.id
_entity.type
_entity.pdbx_description
1 polymer ?
#
loop_
_entity_poly.entity_id
_entity_poly.type
_entity_poly.pdbx_seq_one_letter_code
_entity_poly.pdbx_strand_id
1 'polypeptide(L)' 'CELEPYRKKIEYLLSLELIVKMEKDQRRENAQKLLNKYKQAISEPSHKESVETQMTSELA' A
#
# COMPACT_ATOMS: atom_id res chain seq x y z
N CYS A 1 -16.49 1.34 10.09
CA CYS A 1 -16.23 0.43 8.96
C CYS A 1 -15.34 1.17 7.94
N GLU A 2 -14.03 1.16 8.16
CA GLU A 2 -13.04 1.96 7.41
C GLU A 2 -12.45 1.18 6.20
N LEU A 3 -13.28 0.40 5.50
CA LEU A 3 -12.83 -0.40 4.35
C LEU A 3 -12.63 0.44 3.08
N GLU A 4 -13.36 1.55 2.96
CA GLU A 4 -13.29 2.47 1.81
C GLU A 4 -11.89 3.09 1.59
N PRO A 5 -11.20 3.63 2.61
CA PRO A 5 -9.82 4.10 2.48
C PRO A 5 -8.83 3.00 2.04
N TYR A 6 -9.00 1.79 2.56
CA TYR A 6 -8.11 0.67 2.23
C TYR A 6 -8.28 0.21 0.78
N ARG A 7 -9.53 0.10 0.31
CA ARG A 7 -9.83 -0.25 -1.08
C ARG A 7 -9.25 0.77 -2.06
N LYS A 8 -9.42 2.06 -1.78
CA LYS A 8 -8.84 3.15 -2.60
C LYS A 8 -7.32 3.08 -2.65
N LYS A 9 -6.68 2.70 -1.53
CA LYS A 9 -5.22 2.49 -1.48
C LYS A 9 -4.77 1.33 -2.37
N ILE A 10 -5.51 0.22 -2.39
CA ILE A 10 -5.22 -0.91 -3.29
C ILE A 10 -5.38 -0.50 -4.75
N GLU A 11 -6.49 0.12 -5.12
CA GLU A 11 -6.76 0.57 -6.49
C GLU A 11 -5.69 1.57 -6.99
N TYR A 12 -5.22 2.44 -6.09
CA TYR A 12 -4.13 3.35 -6.38
C TYR A 12 -2.79 2.62 -6.62
N LEU A 13 -2.45 1.61 -5.81
CA LEU A 13 -1.23 0.81 -6.01
C LEU A 13 -1.25 0.05 -7.34
N LEU A 14 -2.39 -0.55 -7.69
CA LEU A 14 -2.57 -1.24 -8.97
C LEU A 14 -2.39 -0.28 -10.16
N SER A 15 -2.87 0.95 -10.03
CA SER A 15 -2.69 1.99 -11.05
C SER A 15 -1.21 2.37 -11.23
N LEU A 16 -0.44 2.46 -10.14
CA LEU A 16 0.99 2.72 -10.20
C LEU A 16 1.75 1.56 -10.86
N GLU A 17 1.40 0.31 -10.53
CA GLU A 17 2.00 -0.87 -11.16
C GLU A 17 1.72 -0.93 -12.66
N LEU A 18 0.51 -0.59 -13.07
CA LEU A 18 0.14 -0.52 -14.48
C LEU A 18 0.96 0.53 -15.23
N ILE A 19 1.10 1.74 -14.67
CA ILE A 19 1.90 2.82 -15.24
C ILE A 19 3.36 2.39 -15.38
N VAL A 20 3.94 1.79 -14.33
CA VAL A 20 5.32 1.29 -14.33
C VAL A 20 5.55 0.27 -15.45
N LYS A 21 4.57 -0.60 -15.71
CA LYS A 21 4.66 -1.67 -16.72
C LYS A 21 4.47 -1.15 -18.15
N MET A 22 3.57 -0.20 -18.34
CA MET A 22 3.09 0.21 -19.67
C MET A 22 3.84 1.41 -20.24
N GLU A 23 4.31 2.32 -19.38
CA GLU A 23 4.94 3.57 -19.82
C GLU A 23 6.47 3.45 -19.83
N LYS A 24 7.16 4.38 -20.49
CA LYS A 24 8.64 4.42 -20.59
C LYS A 24 9.24 5.80 -20.34
N ASP A 25 8.40 6.76 -19.96
CA ASP A 25 8.76 8.17 -19.81
C ASP A 25 8.96 8.56 -18.33
N GLN A 26 9.03 9.86 -18.06
CA GLN A 26 9.20 10.41 -16.72
C GLN A 26 8.07 10.00 -15.76
N ARG A 27 6.86 9.76 -16.29
CA ARG A 27 5.70 9.36 -15.49
C ARG A 27 5.89 7.94 -14.95
N ARG A 28 6.47 7.04 -15.74
CA ARG A 28 6.93 5.71 -15.26
C ARG A 28 7.89 5.83 -14.08
N GLU A 29 8.92 6.68 -14.20
CA GLU A 29 9.92 6.84 -13.13
C GLU A 29 9.33 7.38 -11.83
N ASN A 30 8.41 8.34 -11.95
CA ASN A 30 7.70 8.89 -10.80
C ASN A 30 6.80 7.84 -10.14
N ALA A 31 6.08 7.05 -10.94
CA ALA A 31 5.26 5.95 -10.44
C ALA A 31 6.11 4.89 -9.72
N GLN A 32 7.28 4.55 -10.27
CA GLN A 32 8.21 3.60 -9.63
C GLN A 32 8.71 4.12 -8.28
N LYS A 33 9.08 5.40 -8.17
CA LYS A 33 9.51 6.01 -6.90
C LYS A 33 8.40 5.95 -5.84
N LEU A 34 7.18 6.28 -6.22
CA LEU A 34 6.00 6.19 -5.35
C LEU A 34 5.74 4.75 -4.90
N LEU A 35 5.73 3.80 -5.83
CA LEU A 35 5.53 2.38 -5.54
C LEU A 35 6.58 1.84 -4.56
N ASN A 36 7.85 2.24 -4.72
CA ASN A 36 8.92 1.85 -3.82
C ASN A 36 8.71 2.39 -2.40
N LYS A 37 8.26 3.65 -2.25
CA LYS A 37 7.92 4.22 -0.94
C LYS A 37 6.80 3.45 -0.24
N TYR A 38 5.76 3.07 -0.98
CA TYR A 38 4.67 2.27 -0.41
C TYR A 38 5.12 0.87 0.01
N LYS A 39 5.98 0.22 -0.80
CA LYS A 39 6.56 -1.08 -0.43
C LYS A 39 7.43 -0.98 0.82
N GLN A 40 8.25 0.07 0.93
CA GLN A 40 9.06 0.33 2.12
C GLN A 40 8.19 0.53 3.37
N ALA A 41 7.14 1.36 3.28
CA ALA A 41 6.21 1.61 4.38
C ALA A 41 5.45 0.35 4.84
N ILE A 42 5.26 -0.64 3.96
CA ILE A 42 4.66 -1.94 4.33
C ILE A 42 5.70 -2.87 4.98
N SER A 43 6.98 -2.74 4.62
CA SER A 43 8.07 -3.59 5.12
C SER A 43 8.75 -3.11 6.40
N GLU A 44 8.55 -1.86 6.83
CA GLU A 44 9.10 -1.39 8.11
C GLU A 44 8.37 -2.05 9.30
N PRO A 45 9.11 -2.75 10.20
CA PRO A 45 8.50 -3.46 11.33
C PRO A 45 7.91 -2.52 12.39
N SER A 46 8.21 -1.22 12.33
CA SER A 46 7.64 -0.18 13.20
C SER A 46 6.11 -0.04 13.09
N HIS A 47 5.49 -0.55 12.02
CA HIS A 47 4.03 -0.54 11.85
C HIS A 47 3.35 -1.90 12.09
N LYS A 48 4.09 -2.93 12.52
CA LYS A 48 3.50 -4.23 12.85
C LYS A 48 2.78 -4.28 14.20
N GLU A 49 3.05 -3.34 15.12
CA GLU A 49 2.47 -3.39 16.47
C GLU A 49 1.05 -2.82 16.59
N SER A 50 0.46 -2.18 15.56
CA SER A 50 -0.86 -1.54 15.72
C SER A 50 -2.02 -2.22 15.01
N VAL A 51 -1.80 -3.29 14.23
CA VAL A 51 -2.88 -3.99 13.50
C VAL A 51 -3.28 -5.32 14.14
N GLU A 52 -2.43 -5.92 14.98
CA GLU A 52 -2.76 -7.18 15.67
C GLU A 52 -3.57 -7.01 16.96
N THR A 53 -3.67 -5.79 17.52
CA THR A 53 -4.37 -5.57 18.80
C THR A 53 -5.90 -5.45 18.69
N GLN A 54 -6.49 -5.57 17.49
CA GLN A 54 -7.95 -5.56 17.32
C GLN A 54 -8.57 -6.91 16.93
N MET A 55 -7.79 -7.98 16.73
CA MET A 55 -8.32 -9.31 16.38
C MET A 55 -8.19 -10.37 17.49
N THR A 56 -7.86 -9.99 18.71
CA THR A 56 -7.76 -10.93 19.86
C THR A 56 -8.74 -10.63 21.00
N SER A 57 -9.74 -9.76 20.79
CA SER A 57 -10.72 -9.40 21.82
C SER A 57 -12.14 -9.96 21.62
N GLU A 58 -12.35 -10.85 20.64
CA GLU A 58 -13.63 -11.57 20.48
C GLU A 58 -13.37 -13.08 20.44
N LEU A 59 -12.97 -13.65 21.57
CA LEU A 59 -13.14 -15.06 21.94
C LEU A 59 -12.68 -15.22 23.41
N ALA A 60 -13.50 -14.70 24.32
CA ALA A 60 -13.53 -15.05 25.74
C ALA A 60 -14.97 -15.37 26.11
#